data_AF-A0A2J0LIE2-F1
#
_entry.id   AF-A0A2J0LIE2-F1
#
_cell.length_a   1.000
_cell.length_b   1.000
_cell.length_c   1.000
_cell.angle_alpha   90.00
_cell.angle_beta   90.00
_cell.angle_gamma   90.00
#
_symmetry.space_group_name_H-M   'P 1'
#
loop_
_entity.id
_entity.type
_entity.pdbx_description
1 polymer ?
#
loop_
_entity_poly.entity_id
_entity_poly.type
_entity_poly.pdbx_seq_one_letter_code
_entity_poly.pdbx_strand_id
1 'polypeptide(L)'
;MENADNKNIIGLALGSGAAFGMAHIGVLAVLEKEKIPIGIVSGASIGALIAAMWGIGLSSKEIENISGKLKRKLSIMRLMDFTFPISGILAGRRLKRFLRAILGDSTFDDLKIPVKIIVYDLANRETVVVDSGRLLDAVYKSIAVPGIFQPVMEEGKMFVDGGIMDPVPVDVLFKNGAAKVIAVN
;
A
#
# COMPACT_ATOMS: atom_id res chain seq x y z
N MET A 1 7.80 24.14 21.45
CA MET A 1 7.48 25.05 20.33
C MET A 1 6.92 24.19 19.22
N GLU A 2 5.61 24.26 19.01
CA GLU A 2 4.91 23.52 17.97
C GLU A 2 5.14 24.28 16.65
N ASN A 3 5.87 23.68 15.70
CA ASN A 3 6.23 24.33 14.44
C ASN A 3 4.96 24.75 13.67
N ALA A 4 4.88 26.02 13.30
CA ALA A 4 3.77 26.60 12.54
C ALA A 4 3.51 25.89 11.19
N ASP A 5 4.48 25.13 10.67
CA ASP A 5 4.38 24.36 9.42
C ASP A 5 3.39 23.18 9.48
N ASN A 6 3.11 22.63 10.67
CA ASN A 6 2.17 21.49 10.80
C ASN A 6 0.70 21.89 10.67
N LYS A 7 0.34 23.18 10.66
CA LYS A 7 -1.07 23.62 10.71
C LYS A 7 -1.87 23.39 9.42
N ASN A 8 -1.24 23.01 8.30
CA ASN A 8 -1.91 22.89 7.00
C ASN A 8 -1.65 21.57 6.26
N ILE A 9 -1.00 20.58 6.87
CA ILE A 9 -0.72 19.31 6.20
C ILE A 9 -2.04 18.58 5.90
N ILE A 10 -2.27 18.26 4.62
CA ILE A 10 -3.36 17.39 4.18
C ILE A 10 -2.80 15.96 4.06
N GLY A 11 -3.34 15.04 4.84
CA GLY A 11 -3.06 13.61 4.76
C GLY A 11 -3.99 12.89 3.79
N LEU A 12 -3.51 11.81 3.18
CA LEU A 12 -4.31 10.92 2.34
C LEU A 12 -4.26 9.49 2.89
N ALA A 13 -5.39 8.95 3.32
CA ALA A 13 -5.51 7.56 3.76
C ALA A 13 -6.10 6.70 2.64
N LEU A 14 -5.33 5.71 2.18
CA LEU A 14 -5.74 4.76 1.15
C LEU A 14 -6.10 3.41 1.78
N GLY A 15 -7.37 3.05 1.69
CA GLY A 15 -7.89 1.84 2.30
C GLY A 15 -7.49 0.52 1.62
N SER A 16 -7.79 -0.56 2.32
CA SER A 16 -7.70 -1.94 1.85
C SER A 16 -8.89 -2.31 0.93
N GLY A 17 -8.86 -3.48 0.27
CA GLY A 17 -9.99 -3.97 -0.55
C GLY A 17 -9.61 -4.48 -1.95
N ALA A 18 -9.68 -5.80 -2.15
CA ALA A 18 -9.06 -6.52 -3.27
C ALA A 18 -9.73 -6.42 -4.66
N ALA A 19 -10.65 -5.48 -4.92
CA ALA A 19 -11.18 -5.21 -6.26
C ALA A 19 -11.29 -3.71 -6.59
N PHE A 20 -11.21 -2.85 -5.58
CA PHE A 20 -11.49 -1.41 -5.64
C PHE A 20 -10.25 -0.52 -5.63
N GLY A 21 -9.03 -1.06 -5.72
CA GLY A 21 -7.81 -0.24 -5.82
C GLY A 21 -7.83 0.78 -6.97
N MET A 22 -8.69 0.61 -7.98
CA MET A 22 -8.92 1.64 -9.02
C MET A 22 -9.56 2.92 -8.49
N ALA A 23 -10.38 2.86 -7.44
CA ALA A 23 -10.97 4.04 -6.82
C ALA A 23 -9.87 4.97 -6.28
N HIS A 24 -8.86 4.40 -5.62
CA HIS A 24 -7.67 5.12 -5.17
C HIS A 24 -6.98 5.83 -6.33
N ILE A 25 -6.79 5.15 -7.46
CA ILE A 25 -6.17 5.74 -8.67
C ILE A 25 -6.99 6.91 -9.21
N GLY A 26 -8.32 6.78 -9.24
CA GLY A 26 -9.21 7.86 -9.65
C GLY A 26 -9.14 9.07 -8.73
N VAL A 27 -9.08 8.85 -7.40
CA VAL A 27 -8.88 9.93 -6.43
C VAL A 27 -7.52 10.60 -6.65
N LEU A 28 -6.44 9.84 -6.82
CA LEU A 28 -5.12 10.39 -7.13
C LEU A 28 -5.14 11.27 -8.38
N ALA A 29 -5.85 10.84 -9.44
CA ALA A 29 -5.97 11.62 -10.67
C ALA A 29 -6.66 12.98 -10.44
N VAL A 30 -7.68 13.03 -9.59
CA VAL A 30 -8.34 14.30 -9.21
C VAL A 30 -7.42 15.16 -8.35
N LEU A 31 -6.72 14.57 -7.36
CA LEU A 31 -5.79 15.31 -6.51
C LEU A 31 -4.64 15.92 -7.32
N GLU A 32 -4.08 15.19 -8.27
CA GLU A 32 -3.07 15.67 -9.21
C GLU A 32 -3.60 16.80 -10.11
N LYS A 33 -4.79 16.61 -10.70
CA LYS A 33 -5.43 17.58 -11.60
C LYS A 33 -5.72 18.91 -10.90
N GLU A 34 -6.27 18.84 -9.69
CA GLU A 34 -6.63 20.01 -8.88
C GLU A 34 -5.44 20.54 -8.05
N LYS A 35 -4.27 19.91 -8.16
CA LYS A 35 -3.02 20.29 -7.47
C LYS A 35 -3.18 20.39 -5.95
N ILE A 36 -3.91 19.44 -5.37
CA ILE A 36 -4.12 19.37 -3.93
C ILE A 36 -2.79 18.96 -3.25
N PRO A 37 -2.24 19.76 -2.31
CA PRO A 37 -0.93 19.53 -1.73
C PRO A 37 -0.99 18.48 -0.62
N ILE A 38 -0.98 17.19 -1.00
CA ILE A 38 -0.89 16.09 -0.03
C ILE A 38 0.52 16.07 0.57
N GLY A 39 0.62 16.19 1.90
CA GLY A 39 1.89 16.23 2.61
C GLY A 39 2.29 14.91 3.26
N ILE A 40 1.36 13.96 3.38
CA ILE A 40 1.62 12.62 3.93
C ILE A 40 0.56 11.63 3.46
N VAL A 41 0.96 10.37 3.24
CA VAL A 41 0.08 9.30 2.77
C VAL A 41 0.16 8.11 3.71
N SER A 42 -0.95 7.43 3.95
CA SER A 42 -0.99 6.14 4.62
C SER A 42 -1.72 5.11 3.77
N GLY A 43 -1.34 3.84 3.90
CA GLY A 43 -1.97 2.78 3.14
C GLY A 43 -1.92 1.43 3.81
N ALA A 44 -2.98 0.64 3.61
CA ALA A 44 -3.09 -0.76 4.03
C ALA A 44 -3.45 -1.65 2.84
N SER A 45 -2.87 -2.84 2.74
CA SER A 45 -3.13 -3.78 1.64
C SER A 45 -2.89 -3.14 0.25
N ILE A 46 -3.86 -3.18 -0.65
CA ILE A 46 -3.80 -2.51 -1.95
C ILE A 46 -3.52 -1.01 -1.83
N GLY A 47 -4.02 -0.36 -0.78
CA GLY A 47 -3.74 1.05 -0.48
C GLY A 47 -2.27 1.28 -0.18
N ALA A 48 -1.58 0.35 0.48
CA ALA A 48 -0.14 0.42 0.72
C ALA A 48 0.68 0.35 -0.58
N LEU A 49 0.28 -0.54 -1.51
CA LEU A 49 0.92 -0.63 -2.82
C LEU A 49 0.73 0.66 -3.62
N ILE A 50 -0.48 1.23 -3.63
CA ILE A 50 -0.76 2.48 -4.34
C ILE A 50 -0.04 3.66 -3.69
N ALA A 51 -0.03 3.75 -2.36
CA ALA A 51 0.71 4.75 -1.61
C ALA A 51 2.21 4.68 -1.91
N ALA A 52 2.80 3.48 -1.95
CA ALA A 52 4.21 3.30 -2.28
C ALA A 52 4.53 3.73 -3.72
N MET A 53 3.70 3.33 -4.70
CA MET A 53 3.89 3.72 -6.10
C MET A 53 3.78 5.24 -6.30
N TRP A 54 2.77 5.86 -5.70
CA TRP A 54 2.59 7.30 -5.80
C TRP A 54 3.68 8.06 -5.04
N GLY A 55 4.06 7.56 -3.86
CA GLY A 55 5.11 8.12 -3.03
C GLY A 55 6.50 8.11 -3.69
N ILE A 56 6.85 7.11 -4.50
CA ILE A 56 8.10 7.13 -5.29
C ILE A 56 8.03 8.10 -6.49
N GLY A 57 6.86 8.67 -6.77
CA GLY A 57 6.65 9.69 -7.80
C GLY A 57 6.01 9.20 -9.09
N LEU A 58 5.44 7.98 -9.14
CA LEU A 58 4.62 7.56 -10.28
C LEU A 58 3.33 8.37 -10.32
N SER A 59 2.96 8.88 -11.49
CA SER A 59 1.67 9.54 -11.70
C SER A 59 0.49 8.57 -11.59
N SER A 60 -0.70 9.09 -11.26
CA SER A 60 -1.95 8.32 -11.30
C SER A 60 -2.13 7.55 -12.62
N LYS A 61 -1.71 8.14 -13.75
CA LYS A 61 -1.79 7.50 -15.08
C LYS A 61 -0.83 6.32 -15.24
N GLU A 62 0.39 6.44 -14.73
CA GLU A 62 1.36 5.33 -14.74
C GLU A 62 0.86 4.18 -13.87
N ILE A 63 0.33 4.50 -12.69
CA ILE A 63 -0.27 3.53 -11.77
C ILE A 63 -1.48 2.83 -12.42
N GLU A 64 -2.34 3.57 -13.13
CA GLU A 64 -3.45 3.02 -13.90
C GLU A 64 -2.96 2.03 -14.96
N ASN A 65 -1.94 2.40 -15.73
CA ASN A 65 -1.37 1.56 -16.79
C ASN A 65 -0.77 0.25 -16.24
N ILE A 66 -0.06 0.31 -15.10
CA ILE A 66 0.47 -0.87 -14.41
C ILE A 66 -0.68 -1.78 -13.95
N SER A 67 -1.71 -1.18 -13.33
CA SER A 67 -2.88 -1.90 -12.81
C SER A 67 -3.71 -2.56 -13.92
N GLY A 68 -3.91 -1.87 -15.04
CA GLY A 68 -4.63 -2.39 -16.22
C GLY A 68 -3.92 -3.57 -16.87
N LYS A 69 -2.58 -3.52 -17.00
CA LYS A 69 -1.77 -4.64 -17.51
C LYS A 69 -1.90 -5.87 -16.62
N LEU A 70 -1.92 -5.70 -15.30
CA LEU A 70 -2.09 -6.80 -14.35
C LEU A 70 -3.48 -7.43 -14.46
N LYS A 71 -4.55 -6.62 -14.48
CA LYS A 71 -5.92 -7.13 -14.63
C LYS A 71 -6.07 -7.95 -15.90
N ARG A 72 -5.59 -7.45 -17.05
CA ARG A 72 -5.63 -8.17 -18.32
C ARG A 72 -4.91 -9.52 -18.25
N LYS A 73 -3.72 -9.56 -17.65
CA LYS A 73 -2.95 -10.79 -17.49
C LYS A 73 -3.68 -11.82 -16.60
N LEU A 74 -4.25 -11.38 -15.48
CA LEU A 74 -5.00 -12.24 -14.58
C LEU A 74 -6.31 -12.75 -15.21
N SER A 75 -7.02 -11.90 -15.96
CA SER A 75 -8.24 -12.31 -16.68
C SER A 75 -7.95 -13.35 -17.75
N ILE A 76 -6.86 -13.20 -18.53
CA ILE A 76 -6.43 -14.21 -19.50
C ILE A 76 -6.10 -15.54 -18.81
N MET A 77 -5.42 -15.49 -17.65
CA MET A 77 -5.12 -16.71 -16.88
C MET A 77 -6.36 -17.40 -16.32
N ARG A 78 -7.41 -16.65 -15.97
CA ARG A 78 -8.70 -17.21 -15.50
C ARG A 78 -9.51 -17.88 -16.63
N LEU A 79 -9.38 -17.40 -17.87
CA LEU A 79 -10.03 -17.99 -19.04
C LEU A 79 -9.38 -19.31 -19.50
N MET A 80 -8.24 -19.69 -18.94
CA MET A 80 -7.49 -20.88 -19.31
C MET A 80 -7.79 -22.12 -18.43
N ASP A 81 -8.89 -22.13 -17.65
CA ASP A 81 -9.33 -23.26 -16.81
C ASP A 81 -8.20 -23.97 -16.03
N PHE A 82 -7.35 -23.18 -15.37
CA PHE A 82 -6.32 -23.75 -14.53
C PHE A 82 -6.80 -23.91 -13.08
N THR A 83 -7.19 -25.14 -12.75
CA THR A 83 -7.33 -25.65 -11.37
C THR A 83 -5.95 -25.77 -10.71
N PHE A 84 -5.25 -24.64 -10.49
CA PHE A 84 -3.99 -24.69 -9.77
C PHE A 84 -4.25 -24.69 -8.25
N PRO A 85 -3.82 -25.71 -7.50
CA PRO A 85 -3.55 -25.55 -6.08
C PRO A 85 -2.28 -24.69 -5.99
N ILE A 86 -2.41 -23.37 -6.18
CA ILE A 86 -1.27 -22.47 -6.01
C ILE A 86 -0.98 -22.44 -4.52
N SER A 87 -0.02 -23.25 -4.08
CA SER A 87 0.50 -23.15 -2.72
C SER A 87 0.86 -21.69 -2.44
N GLY A 88 0.51 -21.17 -1.26
CA GLY A 88 0.74 -19.75 -0.91
C GLY A 88 2.19 -19.30 -1.12
N ILE A 89 3.15 -20.22 -1.06
CA ILE A 89 4.57 -20.01 -1.39
C ILE A 89 4.75 -19.56 -2.85
N LEU A 90 4.16 -20.26 -3.81
CA LEU A 90 4.31 -19.93 -5.23
C LEU A 90 3.64 -18.60 -5.56
N ALA A 91 2.46 -18.35 -4.99
CA ALA A 91 1.76 -17.07 -5.08
C ALA A 91 2.63 -15.92 -4.52
N GLY A 92 3.24 -16.13 -3.34
CA GLY A 92 4.15 -15.19 -2.70
C GLY A 92 5.38 -14.85 -3.53
N ARG A 93 6.05 -15.84 -4.14
CA ARG A 93 7.21 -15.58 -5.01
C ARG A 93 6.85 -14.76 -6.25
N ARG A 94 5.69 -15.05 -6.86
CA ARG A 94 5.19 -14.29 -8.02
C ARG A 94 4.86 -12.85 -7.63
N LEU A 95 4.20 -12.67 -6.48
CA LEU A 95 3.88 -11.35 -5.94
C LEU A 95 5.14 -10.54 -5.64
N LYS A 96 6.13 -11.12 -4.93
CA LYS A 96 7.39 -10.43 -4.61
C LYS A 96 8.15 -10.01 -5.87
N ARG A 97 8.13 -10.82 -6.93
CA ARG A 97 8.71 -10.47 -8.24
C ARG A 97 7.95 -9.33 -8.93
N PHE A 98 6.63 -9.36 -8.87
CA PHE A 98 5.78 -8.28 -9.40
C PHE A 98 6.05 -6.96 -8.68
N LEU A 99 6.08 -6.98 -7.34
CA LEU A 99 6.42 -5.81 -6.54
C LEU A 99 7.82 -5.29 -6.88
N ARG A 100 8.81 -6.17 -7.03
CA ARG A 100 10.18 -5.78 -7.43
C ARG A 100 10.23 -5.09 -8.79
N ALA A 101 9.40 -5.52 -9.75
CA ALA A 101 9.36 -4.91 -11.06
C ALA A 101 8.79 -3.47 -11.05
N ILE A 102 8.05 -3.10 -9.99
CA ILE A 102 7.43 -1.78 -9.82
C ILE A 102 8.26 -0.90 -8.89
N LEU A 103 8.57 -1.43 -7.71
CA LEU A 103 9.20 -0.70 -6.61
C LEU A 103 10.74 -0.81 -6.63
N GLY A 104 11.31 -1.69 -7.46
CA GLY A 104 12.75 -1.88 -7.57
C GLY A 104 13.42 -2.12 -6.21
N ASP A 105 14.46 -1.34 -5.95
CA ASP A 105 15.20 -1.29 -4.68
C ASP A 105 14.86 -0.02 -3.86
N SER A 106 13.77 0.69 -4.19
CA SER A 106 13.37 1.91 -3.51
C SER A 106 13.09 1.67 -2.02
N THR A 107 13.48 2.67 -1.24
CA THR A 107 13.32 2.76 0.21
C THR A 107 12.40 3.91 0.56
N PHE A 108 12.01 4.02 1.84
CA PHE A 108 11.20 5.17 2.29
C PHE A 108 11.94 6.51 2.16
N ASP A 109 13.28 6.50 2.18
CA ASP A 109 14.10 7.72 2.01
C ASP A 109 14.07 8.25 0.57
N ASP A 110 13.71 7.41 -0.40
CA ASP A 110 13.61 7.80 -1.82
C ASP A 110 12.27 8.48 -2.16
N LEU A 111 11.32 8.49 -1.24
CA LEU A 111 9.95 8.95 -1.47
C LEU A 111 9.89 10.48 -1.67
N LYS A 112 9.06 10.90 -2.62
CA LYS A 112 8.71 12.31 -2.86
C LYS A 112 7.73 12.85 -1.84
N ILE A 113 6.92 11.98 -1.24
CA ILE A 113 5.95 12.29 -0.19
C ILE A 113 6.09 11.23 0.91
N PRO A 114 6.12 11.59 2.20
CA PRO A 114 6.15 10.62 3.29
C PRO A 114 5.00 9.62 3.20
N VAL A 115 5.32 8.32 3.27
CA VAL A 115 4.35 7.21 3.24
C VAL A 115 4.41 6.41 4.54
N LYS A 116 3.26 6.04 5.08
CA LYS A 116 3.08 5.16 6.23
C LYS A 116 2.36 3.88 5.79
N ILE A 117 3.05 2.74 5.84
CA ILE A 117 2.48 1.46 5.44
C ILE A 117 2.01 0.70 6.67
N ILE A 118 0.78 0.21 6.64
CA ILE A 118 0.20 -0.53 7.76
C ILE A 118 0.33 -2.02 7.56
N VAL A 119 0.82 -2.70 8.59
CA VAL A 119 0.89 -4.16 8.68
C VAL A 119 0.31 -4.59 10.04
N TYR A 120 -0.09 -5.85 10.16
CA TYR A 120 -0.55 -6.38 11.43
C TYR A 120 0.40 -7.46 11.94
N ASP A 121 0.93 -7.29 13.16
CA ASP A 121 1.69 -8.32 13.86
C ASP A 121 0.71 -9.24 14.59
N LEU A 122 0.50 -10.42 14.01
CA LEU A 122 -0.43 -11.41 14.52
C LEU A 122 0.06 -12.04 15.83
N ALA A 123 1.38 -12.11 16.06
CA ALA A 123 1.94 -12.69 17.28
C ALA A 123 1.69 -11.77 18.49
N ASN A 124 1.90 -10.47 18.32
CA ASN A 124 1.72 -9.47 19.38
C ASN A 124 0.32 -8.83 19.39
N ARG A 125 -0.51 -9.12 18.37
CA ARG A 125 -1.88 -8.60 18.19
C ARG A 125 -1.94 -7.08 18.11
N GLU A 126 -1.03 -6.50 17.35
CA GLU A 126 -0.93 -5.05 17.20
C GLU A 126 -0.77 -4.60 15.75
N THR A 127 -1.32 -3.42 15.46
CA THR A 127 -1.08 -2.73 14.20
C THR A 127 0.28 -2.06 14.24
N VAL A 128 1.11 -2.34 13.25
CA VAL A 128 2.46 -1.78 13.13
C VAL A 128 2.51 -0.83 11.94
N VAL A 129 3.04 0.37 12.18
CA VAL A 129 3.33 1.36 11.15
C VAL A 129 4.75 1.15 10.66
N VAL A 130 4.92 0.90 9.37
CA VAL A 130 6.21 0.79 8.71
C VAL A 130 6.45 2.05 7.88
N ASP A 131 7.54 2.75 8.19
CA ASP A 131 7.89 4.03 7.56
C ASP A 131 9.39 4.18 7.26
N SER A 132 10.12 3.06 7.29
CA SER A 132 11.56 2.98 7.01
C SER A 132 11.94 1.66 6.35
N GLY A 133 13.13 1.63 5.73
CA GLY A 133 13.67 0.45 5.05
C GLY A 133 13.17 0.28 3.61
N ARG A 134 13.14 -0.96 3.10
CA ARG A 134 12.77 -1.27 1.71
C ARG A 134 11.25 -1.23 1.53
N LEU A 135 10.75 -0.44 0.59
CA LEU A 135 9.31 -0.34 0.29
C LEU A 135 8.73 -1.69 -0.11
N LEU A 136 9.48 -2.47 -0.90
CA LEU A 136 9.05 -3.79 -1.34
C LEU A 136 8.69 -4.70 -0.16
N ASP A 137 9.51 -4.73 0.88
CA ASP A 137 9.28 -5.62 2.02
C ASP A 137 8.12 -5.12 2.89
N ALA A 138 8.00 -3.80 3.08
CA ALA A 138 6.86 -3.19 3.78
C ALA A 138 5.53 -3.45 3.06
N VAL A 139 5.47 -3.19 1.74
CA VAL A 139 4.28 -3.46 0.92
C VAL A 139 3.97 -4.95 0.90
N TYR A 140 4.97 -5.82 0.76
CA TYR A 140 4.77 -7.27 0.74
C TYR A 140 4.15 -7.79 2.06
N LYS A 141 4.61 -7.29 3.22
CA LYS A 141 3.99 -7.58 4.52
C LYS A 141 2.53 -7.08 4.55
N SER A 142 2.29 -5.86 4.08
CA SER A 142 0.96 -5.22 4.09
C SER A 142 -0.07 -5.89 3.19
N ILE A 143 0.35 -6.66 2.18
CA ILE A 143 -0.55 -7.40 1.27
C ILE A 143 -0.57 -8.91 1.52
N ALA A 144 0.03 -9.38 2.62
CA ALA A 144 0.07 -10.80 2.99
C ALA A 144 -1.28 -11.26 3.57
N VAL A 145 -2.31 -11.29 2.73
CA VAL A 145 -3.68 -11.66 3.10
C VAL A 145 -3.73 -13.12 3.60
N PRO A 146 -4.18 -13.38 4.84
CA PRO A 146 -4.35 -14.73 5.37
C PRO A 146 -5.24 -15.59 4.48
N GLY A 147 -4.84 -16.85 4.28
CA GLY A 147 -5.53 -17.79 3.40
C GLY A 147 -5.18 -17.65 1.90
N ILE A 148 -4.58 -16.53 1.48
CA ILE A 148 -4.10 -16.33 0.10
C ILE A 148 -2.58 -16.37 0.02
N PHE A 149 -1.90 -15.63 0.91
CA PHE A 149 -0.45 -15.54 0.99
C PHE A 149 0.05 -16.01 2.36
N GLN A 150 1.29 -16.49 2.41
CA GLN A 150 1.93 -16.84 3.67
C GLN A 150 2.26 -15.59 4.48
N PRO A 151 2.14 -15.65 5.83
CA PRO A 151 2.61 -14.57 6.69
C PRO A 151 4.12 -14.37 6.54
N VAL A 152 4.57 -13.14 6.80
CA VAL A 152 5.99 -12.79 6.79
C VAL A 152 6.56 -12.97 8.19
N MET A 153 7.50 -13.89 8.34
CA MET A 153 8.21 -14.13 9.59
C MET A 153 9.48 -13.27 9.64
N GLU A 154 9.64 -12.45 10.69
CA GLU A 154 10.81 -11.59 10.87
C GLU A 154 11.05 -11.35 12.35
N GLU A 155 12.26 -11.62 12.84
CA GLU A 155 12.65 -11.37 14.25
C GLU A 155 11.67 -11.94 15.30
N GLY A 156 11.11 -13.12 15.03
CA GLY A 156 10.13 -13.76 15.92
C GLY A 156 8.70 -13.21 15.83
N LYS A 157 8.47 -12.19 14.99
CA LYS A 157 7.15 -11.63 14.68
C LYS A 157 6.51 -12.33 13.48
N MET A 158 5.19 -12.24 13.41
CA MET A 158 4.39 -12.81 12.32
C MET A 158 3.52 -11.72 11.70
N PHE A 159 3.94 -11.18 10.57
CA PHE A 159 3.22 -10.10 9.90
C PHE A 159 2.23 -10.63 8.85
N VAL A 160 1.04 -10.05 8.85
CA VAL A 160 -0.02 -10.25 7.86
C VAL A 160 -0.55 -8.91 7.36
N ASP A 161 -1.48 -8.97 6.40
CA ASP A 161 -2.14 -7.79 5.83
C ASP A 161 -2.69 -6.85 6.92
N GLY A 162 -2.29 -5.57 6.85
CA GLY A 162 -2.68 -4.56 7.84
C GLY A 162 -4.15 -4.15 7.76
N GLY A 163 -4.78 -4.33 6.59
CA GLY A 163 -6.18 -4.00 6.35
C GLY A 163 -7.17 -4.87 7.13
N ILE A 164 -6.70 -5.95 7.77
CA ILE A 164 -7.53 -6.78 8.65
C ILE A 164 -7.96 -6.00 9.89
N MET A 165 -7.07 -5.16 10.44
CA MET A 165 -7.29 -4.45 11.70
C MET A 165 -7.38 -2.94 11.53
N ASP A 166 -6.73 -2.39 10.51
CA ASP A 166 -6.80 -0.97 10.16
C ASP A 166 -7.04 -0.80 8.65
N PRO A 167 -8.29 -1.04 8.20
CA PRO A 167 -8.63 -1.06 6.77
C PRO A 167 -8.52 0.30 6.11
N VAL A 168 -8.59 1.42 6.83
CA VAL A 168 -8.46 2.80 6.32
C VAL A 168 -7.65 3.62 7.33
N PRO A 169 -6.32 3.72 7.16
CA PRO A 169 -5.44 4.16 8.24
C PRO A 169 -5.37 5.67 8.42
N VAL A 170 -6.43 6.25 8.98
CA VAL A 170 -6.57 7.69 9.22
C VAL A 170 -5.76 8.17 10.42
N ASP A 171 -5.80 7.41 11.52
CA ASP A 171 -5.23 7.83 12.81
C ASP A 171 -3.72 8.08 12.74
N VAL A 172 -3.00 7.27 11.95
CA VAL A 172 -1.55 7.43 11.76
C VAL A 172 -1.22 8.79 11.13
N LEU A 173 -2.09 9.35 10.28
CA LEU A 173 -1.84 10.63 9.63
C LEU A 173 -1.94 11.79 10.63
N PHE A 174 -2.97 11.78 11.48
CA PHE A 174 -3.11 12.78 12.55
C PHE A 174 -1.95 12.70 13.55
N LYS A 175 -1.53 11.49 13.94
CA LYS A 175 -0.34 11.28 14.79
C LYS A 175 0.95 11.79 14.17
N ASN A 176 0.99 11.94 12.84
CA ASN A 176 2.15 12.45 12.09
C ASN A 176 1.92 13.89 11.59
N GLY A 177 1.03 14.66 12.21
CA GLY A 177 0.92 16.11 11.99
C GLY A 177 -0.05 16.54 10.89
N ALA A 178 -0.83 15.62 10.29
CA ALA A 178 -1.89 16.02 9.38
C ALA A 178 -2.96 16.85 10.12
N ALA A 179 -3.34 18.00 9.57
CA ALA A 179 -4.44 18.83 10.09
C ALA A 179 -5.79 18.42 9.49
N LYS A 180 -5.78 17.87 8.27
CA LYS A 180 -6.95 17.36 7.54
C LYS A 180 -6.60 16.04 6.89
N VAL A 181 -7.57 15.14 6.75
CA VAL A 181 -7.37 13.85 6.07
C VAL A 181 -8.44 13.65 5.01
N ILE A 182 -8.02 13.24 3.82
CA ILE A 182 -8.87 12.66 2.79
C ILE A 182 -8.76 11.14 2.94
N ALA A 183 -9.87 10.46 3.20
CA ALA A 183 -9.90 9.01 3.36
C ALA A 183 -10.64 8.35 2.20
N VAL A 184 -10.05 7.31 1.62
CA VAL A 184 -10.63 6.54 0.52
C VAL A 184 -10.81 5.09 0.98
N ASN A 185 -12.05 4.59 0.92
CA ASN A 185 -12.47 3.26 1.35
C ASN A 185 -13.13 2.50 0.20
#